data_AF-A0A7X4W1S3-F1
#
_entry.id   AF-A0A7X4W1S3-F1
#
_cell.length_a   1.000
_cell.length_b   1.000
_cell.length_c   1.000
_cell.angle_alpha   90.00
_cell.angle_beta   90.00
_cell.angle_gamma   90.00
#
_symmetry.space_group_name_H-M   'P 1'
#
loop_
_entity.id
_entity.type
_entity.pdbx_description
1 polymer ?
#
loop_
_entity_poly.entity_id
_entity_poly.type
_entity_poly.pdbx_seq_one_letter_code
_entity_poly.pdbx_strand_id
1 'polypeptide(L)'
;MLITEHPGPKGEAFMEKQEEPLKFCSTMDLFTFLKQPENETQVSHAYVHDVAAAPWATPDDEAFVLASEAIYVVGHDQRGGMGHTLASFAESADAEAFREEHGGEMVSFAEIDLELLGRLGRGEMGGDIGGSMGGMQHAQ
;
A
#
# COMPACT_ATOMS: atom_id res chain seq x y z
N MET A 1 -3.08 -14.32 15.67
CA MET A 1 -3.96 -13.54 14.78
C MET A 1 -3.65 -14.02 13.37
N LEU A 2 -4.61 -14.57 12.63
CA LEU A 2 -4.38 -15.17 11.31
C LEU A 2 -4.29 -14.06 10.26
N ILE A 3 -3.07 -13.73 9.83
CA ILE A 3 -2.77 -12.69 8.83
C ILE A 3 -3.02 -13.20 7.38
N THR A 4 -3.27 -14.50 7.23
CA THR A 4 -3.28 -15.24 5.96
C THR A 4 -4.55 -15.08 5.10
N GLU A 5 -5.61 -14.39 5.57
CA GLU A 5 -6.92 -14.37 4.91
C GLU A 5 -7.36 -12.99 4.40
N HIS A 6 -6.47 -12.00 4.38
CA HIS A 6 -6.81 -10.65 3.90
C HIS A 6 -6.28 -10.41 2.48
N PRO A 7 -7.11 -9.94 1.52
CA PRO A 7 -6.65 -9.61 0.17
C PRO A 7 -5.69 -8.40 0.16
N GLY A 8 -4.84 -8.35 -0.85
CA GLY A 8 -3.86 -7.28 -1.08
C GLY A 8 -2.48 -7.53 -0.44
N PRO A 9 -1.47 -6.76 -0.86
CA PRO A 9 -0.07 -7.01 -0.52
C PRO A 9 0.21 -6.87 0.97
N LYS A 10 1.08 -7.75 1.48
CA LYS A 10 1.56 -7.77 2.86
C LYS A 10 2.94 -7.13 2.96
N GLY A 11 3.34 -6.84 4.18
CA GLY A 11 4.63 -6.22 4.46
C GLY A 11 5.29 -6.77 5.71
N GLU A 12 6.60 -6.76 5.74
CA GLU A 12 7.40 -7.10 6.91
C GLU A 12 8.48 -6.04 7.15
N ALA A 13 8.64 -5.59 8.40
CA ALA A 13 9.70 -4.67 8.80
C ALA A 13 10.65 -5.35 9.79
N PHE A 14 11.95 -5.17 9.58
CA PHE A 14 13.00 -5.68 10.45
C PHE A 14 13.64 -4.52 11.21
N MET A 15 13.69 -4.64 12.53
CA MET A 15 14.24 -3.62 13.42
C MET A 15 15.67 -4.00 13.81
N GLU A 16 16.56 -3.03 13.95
CA GLU A 16 17.99 -3.29 14.26
C GLU A 16 18.21 -4.09 15.57
N LYS A 17 17.27 -3.98 16.51
CA LYS A 17 17.38 -4.55 17.86
C LYS A 17 16.40 -5.69 18.11
N GLN A 18 15.73 -6.20 17.07
CA GLN A 18 14.76 -7.30 17.20
C GLN A 18 15.14 -8.44 16.26
N GLU A 19 15.04 -9.67 16.75
CA GLU A 19 15.40 -10.88 15.98
C GLU A 19 14.27 -11.33 15.05
N GLU A 20 13.02 -10.99 15.38
CA GLU A 20 11.83 -11.37 14.62
C GLU A 20 11.27 -10.18 13.82
N PRO A 21 10.79 -10.40 12.58
CA PRO A 21 10.16 -9.36 11.78
C PRO A 21 8.79 -8.95 12.33
N LEU A 22 8.49 -7.66 12.23
CA LEU A 22 7.15 -7.13 12.42
C LEU A 22 6.34 -7.36 11.13
N LYS A 23 5.24 -8.10 11.24
CA LYS A 23 4.37 -8.43 10.09
C LYS A 23 3.17 -7.48 10.02
N PHE A 24 2.84 -7.05 8.81
CA PHE A 24 1.75 -6.11 8.52
C PHE A 24 0.74 -6.72 7.55
N CYS A 25 -0.55 -6.54 7.87
CA CYS A 25 -1.66 -7.05 7.07
C CYS A 25 -1.91 -6.27 5.77
N SER A 26 -1.31 -5.09 5.63
CA SER A 26 -1.38 -4.24 4.44
C SER A 26 -0.09 -3.43 4.28
N THR A 27 0.24 -3.06 3.04
CA THR A 27 1.32 -2.10 2.78
C THR A 27 1.01 -0.72 3.35
N MET A 28 -0.26 -0.34 3.43
CA MET A 28 -0.70 0.90 4.08
C MET A 28 -0.26 0.98 5.54
N ASP A 29 -0.47 -0.09 6.31
CA ASP A 29 -0.06 -0.15 7.72
C ASP A 29 1.46 -0.18 7.86
N LEU A 30 2.15 -0.93 6.98
CA LEU A 30 3.62 -0.96 6.94
C LEU A 30 4.17 0.45 6.75
N PHE A 31 3.74 1.18 5.71
CA PHE A 31 4.25 2.52 5.42
C PHE A 31 3.91 3.54 6.50
N THR A 32 2.73 3.42 7.10
CA THR A 32 2.37 4.26 8.25
C THR A 32 3.31 4.03 9.43
N PHE A 33 3.70 2.78 9.69
CA PHE A 33 4.69 2.44 10.71
C PHE A 33 6.09 2.96 10.35
N LEU A 34 6.53 2.74 9.11
CA LEU A 34 7.86 3.12 8.63
C LEU A 34 8.10 4.64 8.70
N LYS A 35 7.07 5.46 8.50
CA LYS A 35 7.18 6.94 8.45
C LYS A 35 6.97 7.62 9.82
N GLN A 36 6.89 6.84 10.90
CA GLN A 36 6.91 7.40 12.25
C GLN A 36 8.36 7.71 12.65
N PRO A 37 8.66 8.93 13.13
CA PRO A 37 10.03 9.34 13.49
C PRO A 37 10.73 8.38 14.46
N GLU A 38 9.97 7.75 15.34
CA GLU A 38 10.47 6.78 16.32
C GLU A 38 10.93 5.47 15.67
N ASN A 39 10.35 5.09 14.53
CA ASN A 39 10.66 3.85 13.81
C ASN A 39 11.68 4.08 12.70
N GLU A 40 11.68 5.24 12.03
CA GLU A 40 12.63 5.56 10.96
C GLU A 40 14.10 5.36 11.37
N THR A 41 14.41 5.61 12.64
CA THR A 41 15.78 5.46 13.18
C THR A 41 16.13 4.05 13.65
N GLN A 42 15.15 3.14 13.67
CA GLN A 42 15.29 1.79 14.24
C GLN A 42 14.99 0.66 13.26
N VAL A 43 14.35 0.97 12.12
CA VAL A 43 14.10 0.01 11.04
C VAL A 43 15.38 -0.16 10.23
N SER A 44 15.82 -1.40 10.05
CA SER A 44 16.96 -1.75 9.20
C SER A 44 16.54 -1.86 7.74
N HIS A 45 15.51 -2.65 7.46
CA HIS A 45 14.95 -2.81 6.13
C HIS A 45 13.49 -3.32 6.22
N ALA A 46 12.74 -3.15 5.13
CA ALA A 46 11.40 -3.67 5.00
C ALA A 46 11.22 -4.40 3.67
N TYR A 47 10.32 -5.36 3.65
CA TYR A 47 9.93 -6.13 2.48
C TYR A 47 8.43 -5.99 2.23
N VAL A 48 8.04 -6.02 0.96
CA VAL A 48 6.64 -6.01 0.51
C VAL A 48 6.41 -7.15 -0.46
N HIS A 49 5.19 -7.70 -0.48
CA HIS A 49 4.81 -8.68 -1.49
C HIS A 49 4.75 -8.06 -2.87
N ASP A 50 5.31 -8.75 -3.86
CA ASP A 50 5.10 -8.42 -5.26
C ASP A 50 3.71 -8.92 -5.70
N VAL A 51 2.86 -7.96 -6.08
CA VAL A 51 1.49 -8.21 -6.55
C VAL A 51 1.48 -8.94 -7.90
N ALA A 52 2.53 -8.83 -8.71
CA ALA A 52 2.62 -9.56 -9.97
C ALA A 52 2.91 -11.06 -9.76
N ALA A 53 3.60 -11.39 -8.66
CA ALA A 53 4.03 -12.75 -8.38
C ALA A 53 2.94 -13.62 -7.75
N ALA A 54 1.90 -13.02 -7.16
CA ALA A 54 0.82 -13.74 -6.49
C ALA A 54 -0.55 -13.07 -6.71
N PRO A 55 -1.64 -13.86 -6.85
CA PRO A 55 -2.98 -13.29 -7.01
C PRO A 55 -3.34 -12.36 -5.84
N TRP A 56 -3.98 -11.23 -6.15
CA TRP A 56 -4.46 -10.26 -5.13
C TRP A 56 -5.30 -10.89 -4.01
N ALA A 57 -6.05 -11.95 -4.35
CA ALA A 57 -6.90 -12.71 -3.43
C ALA A 57 -6.14 -13.81 -2.65
N THR A 58 -4.93 -14.16 -3.07
CA THR A 58 -4.11 -15.22 -2.46
C THR A 58 -2.65 -14.78 -2.55
N PRO A 59 -2.22 -13.85 -1.68
CA PRO A 59 -0.83 -13.46 -1.61
C PRO A 59 0.04 -14.69 -1.30
N ASP A 60 1.17 -14.81 -1.99
CA ASP A 60 2.15 -15.87 -1.77
C ASP A 60 3.24 -15.33 -0.84
N ASP A 61 3.50 -16.04 0.24
CA ASP A 61 4.50 -15.68 1.26
C ASP A 61 5.95 -15.84 0.75
N GLU A 62 6.16 -16.36 -0.47
CA GLU A 62 7.50 -16.53 -1.06
C GLU A 62 7.95 -15.35 -1.95
N ALA A 63 7.05 -14.41 -2.28
CA ALA A 63 7.32 -13.36 -3.26
C ALA A 63 7.52 -11.97 -2.63
N PHE A 64 8.59 -11.83 -1.83
CA PHE A 64 8.97 -10.55 -1.23
C PHE A 64 10.04 -9.80 -2.04
N VAL A 65 9.90 -8.48 -2.15
CA VAL A 65 10.90 -7.55 -2.67
C VAL A 65 11.25 -6.50 -1.62
N LEU A 66 12.48 -5.99 -1.65
CA LEU A 66 12.89 -4.87 -0.79
C LEU A 66 11.98 -3.67 -1.03
N ALA A 67 11.36 -3.17 0.04
CA ALA A 67 10.41 -2.05 -0.06
C ALA A 67 11.07 -0.80 -0.66
N SER A 68 12.36 -0.58 -0.39
CA SER A 68 13.12 0.54 -0.97
C SER A 68 13.37 0.43 -2.48
N GLU A 69 13.26 -0.77 -3.04
CA GLU A 69 13.52 -1.06 -4.47
C GLU A 69 12.22 -1.25 -5.27
N ALA A 70 11.09 -1.41 -4.59
CA ALA A 70 9.80 -1.64 -5.22
C ALA A 70 9.19 -0.36 -5.83
N ILE A 71 8.36 -0.57 -6.85
CA ILE A 71 7.48 0.43 -7.44
C ILE A 71 6.09 0.25 -6.85
N TYR A 72 5.42 1.36 -6.54
CA TYR A 72 4.09 1.35 -5.95
C TYR A 72 3.08 1.99 -6.87
N VAL A 73 1.90 1.39 -7.02
CA VAL A 73 0.74 2.05 -7.62
C VAL A 73 -0.22 2.44 -6.51
N VAL A 74 -0.64 3.70 -6.49
CA VAL A 74 -1.55 4.27 -5.48
C VAL A 74 -2.77 4.90 -6.13
N GLY A 75 -3.90 4.97 -5.41
CA GLY A 75 -5.14 5.56 -5.97
C GLY A 75 -5.85 4.69 -7.00
N HIS A 76 -5.43 3.44 -7.17
CA HIS A 76 -6.08 2.43 -8.01
C HIS A 76 -7.43 1.97 -7.43
N ASP A 77 -8.25 1.31 -8.25
CA ASP A 77 -9.59 0.84 -7.86
C ASP A 77 -9.61 -0.43 -7.00
N GLN A 78 -8.51 -1.20 -6.98
CA GLN A 78 -8.39 -2.40 -6.14
C GLN A 78 -8.39 -2.05 -4.65
N ARG A 79 -9.14 -2.83 -3.86
CA ARG A 79 -9.21 -2.67 -2.40
C ARG A 79 -8.58 -3.87 -1.70
N GLY A 80 -7.79 -3.58 -0.67
CA GLY A 80 -7.31 -4.59 0.28
C GLY A 80 -8.35 -4.87 1.37
N GLY A 81 -8.01 -5.77 2.29
CA GLY A 81 -8.89 -6.13 3.42
C GLY A 81 -9.31 -4.97 4.33
N MET A 82 -8.57 -3.84 4.31
CA MET A 82 -8.80 -2.66 5.15
C MET A 82 -9.07 -1.36 4.35
N GLY A 83 -9.32 -1.44 3.04
CA GLY A 83 -9.57 -0.27 2.19
C GLY A 83 -8.47 -0.03 1.16
N HIS A 84 -8.12 1.24 0.91
CA HIS A 84 -7.04 1.58 -0.01
C HIS A 84 -5.71 1.06 0.51
N THR A 85 -4.93 0.48 -0.40
CA THR A 85 -3.59 -0.06 -0.12
C THR A 85 -2.65 0.41 -1.22
N LEU A 86 -1.35 0.18 -1.05
CA LEU A 86 -0.36 0.45 -2.09
C LEU A 86 -0.06 -0.87 -2.79
N ALA A 87 -0.35 -0.99 -4.08
CA ALA A 87 0.04 -2.15 -4.88
C ALA A 87 1.56 -2.08 -5.14
N SER A 88 2.31 -3.10 -4.76
CA SER A 88 3.77 -3.14 -4.84
C SER A 88 4.26 -4.12 -5.91
N PHE A 89 5.29 -3.71 -6.65
CA PHE A 89 5.84 -4.45 -7.78
C PHE A 89 7.36 -4.43 -7.75
N ALA A 90 8.00 -5.55 -8.09
CA ALA A 90 9.44 -5.59 -8.28
C ALA A 90 9.87 -4.94 -9.61
N GLU A 91 9.04 -5.09 -10.65
CA GLU A 91 9.34 -4.61 -12.00
C GLU A 91 8.41 -3.45 -12.40
N SER A 92 8.98 -2.43 -13.04
CA SER A 92 8.20 -1.26 -13.49
C SER A 92 7.17 -1.60 -14.57
N ALA A 93 7.43 -2.65 -15.37
CA ALA A 93 6.53 -3.10 -16.43
C ALA A 93 5.22 -3.64 -15.84
N ASP A 94 5.29 -4.35 -14.72
CA ASP A 94 4.12 -4.91 -14.05
C ASP A 94 3.31 -3.80 -13.35
N ALA A 95 3.99 -2.83 -12.75
CA ALA A 95 3.34 -1.64 -12.19
C ALA A 95 2.60 -0.82 -13.26
N GLU A 96 3.19 -0.67 -14.45
CA GLU A 96 2.57 0.02 -15.58
C GLU A 96 1.35 -0.75 -16.09
N ALA A 97 1.45 -2.07 -16.28
CA ALA A 97 0.32 -2.90 -16.69
C ALA A 97 -0.84 -2.83 -15.68
N PHE A 98 -0.53 -2.89 -14.38
CA PHE A 98 -1.54 -2.74 -13.33
C PHE A 98 -2.19 -1.36 -13.36
N ARG A 99 -1.41 -0.29 -13.57
CA ARG A 99 -1.94 1.08 -13.71
C ARG A 99 -2.85 1.21 -14.93
N GLU A 100 -2.49 0.59 -16.05
CA GLU A 100 -3.33 0.60 -17.27
C GLU A 100 -4.68 -0.09 -17.02
N GLU A 101 -4.72 -1.15 -16.21
CA GLU A 101 -5.95 -1.89 -15.90
C GLU A 101 -6.80 -1.23 -14.80
N HIS A 102 -6.17 -0.74 -13.73
CA HIS A 102 -6.84 -0.31 -12.49
C HIS A 102 -6.77 1.19 -12.21
N GLY A 103 -6.06 1.95 -13.05
CA GLY A 103 -5.76 3.36 -12.86
C GLY A 103 -4.75 3.62 -11.72
N GLY A 104 -4.71 4.86 -11.27
CA GLY A 104 -3.81 5.31 -10.20
C GLY A 104 -2.51 5.93 -10.70
N GLU A 105 -1.60 6.16 -9.76
CA GLU A 105 -0.32 6.82 -9.98
C GLU A 105 0.82 5.92 -9.52
N MET A 106 1.89 5.81 -10.33
CA MET A 106 3.12 5.12 -9.93
C MET A 106 3.97 6.05 -9.08
N VAL A 107 4.42 5.57 -7.92
CA VAL A 107 5.28 6.28 -6.98
C VAL A 107 6.40 5.34 -6.50
N SER A 108 7.56 5.92 -6.18
CA SER A 108 8.67 5.21 -5.54
C SER A 108 8.56 5.21 -4.02
N PHE A 109 9.35 4.37 -3.35
CA PHE A 109 9.44 4.35 -1.88
C PHE A 109 9.69 5.72 -1.24
N ALA A 110 10.52 6.55 -1.89
CA ALA A 110 10.91 7.87 -1.39
C ALA A 110 9.76 8.90 -1.48
N GLU A 111 8.82 8.70 -2.40
CA GLU A 111 7.68 9.60 -2.62
C GLU A 111 6.50 9.29 -1.67
N ILE A 112 6.57 8.16 -0.95
CA ILE A 112 5.55 7.80 0.03
C ILE A 112 5.82 8.53 1.34
N ASP A 113 4.97 9.51 1.65
CA ASP A 113 5.00 10.26 2.91
C ASP A 113 3.65 10.18 3.65
N LEU A 114 3.61 10.71 4.88
CA LEU A 114 2.39 10.72 5.69
C LEU A 114 1.25 11.53 5.05
N GLU A 115 1.56 12.50 4.19
CA GLU A 115 0.54 13.28 3.48
C GLU A 115 -0.14 12.42 2.40
N LEU A 116 0.65 11.73 1.58
CA LEU A 116 0.19 10.78 0.57
C LEU A 116 -0.68 9.69 1.20
N LEU A 117 -0.19 9.07 2.28
CA LEU A 117 -0.94 8.07 3.05
C LEU A 117 -2.24 8.67 3.61
N GLY A 118 -2.19 9.89 4.16
CA GLY A 118 -3.37 10.60 4.65
C GLY A 118 -4.43 10.83 3.56
N ARG A 119 -4.01 11.21 2.35
CA ARG A 119 -4.88 11.40 1.17
C ARG A 119 -5.50 10.08 0.73
N LEU A 120 -4.73 8.98 0.71
CA LEU A 120 -5.25 7.62 0.42
C LEU A 120 -6.30 7.19 1.44
N GLY A 121 -6.02 7.38 2.73
CA GLY A 121 -6.94 7.03 3.81
C GLY A 121 -8.26 7.80 3.77
N ARG A 122 -8.24 9.05 3.27
CA ARG A 122 -9.44 9.88 3.04
C ARG A 122 -10.13 9.62 1.70
N GLY A 123 -9.54 8.82 0.82
CA GLY A 123 -10.09 8.52 -0.51
C GLY A 123 -9.91 9.65 -1.53
N GLU A 124 -8.96 10.55 -1.33
CA GLU A 124 -8.74 11.77 -2.13
C GLU A 124 -7.89 11.54 -3.39
N MET A 125 -7.42 10.31 -3.63
CA MET A 125 -6.65 9.92 -4.82
C MET A 125 -7.30 8.80 -5.64
N GLY A 126 -8.46 8.30 -5.22
CA GLY A 126 -9.23 7.34 -6.02
C GLY A 126 -9.94 8.07 -7.15
N GLY A 127 -9.60 7.73 -8.40
CA GLY A 127 -10.30 8.25 -9.58
C GLY A 127 -11.82 8.14 -9.40
N ASP A 128 -12.52 9.25 -9.62
CA ASP A 128 -13.97 9.46 -9.55
C ASP A 128 -14.83 8.21 -9.32
N ILE A 129 -14.98 7.80 -8.06
CA ILE A 129 -16.13 7.01 -7.61
C ILE A 129 -17.02 7.85 -6.71
N GLY A 130 -17.78 8.74 -7.37
CA GLY A 130 -19.15 9.09 -6.95
C GLY A 130 -19.32 9.69 -5.55
N GLY A 131 -18.63 10.80 -5.25
CA GLY A 131 -19.01 11.72 -4.18
C GLY A 131 -20.20 12.59 -4.58
N SER A 132 -21.37 11.98 -4.78
CA SER A 132 -22.64 12.70 -4.76
C SER A 132 -22.90 13.21 -3.33
N MET A 133 -22.24 14.30 -2.95
CA MET A 133 -22.72 15.14 -1.85
C MET A 133 -23.86 15.96 -2.40
N GLY A 134 -25.08 15.41 -2.23
CA GLY A 134 -26.33 16.02 -2.61
C GLY A 134 -26.40 17.48 -2.20
N GLY A 135 -26.77 18.32 -3.16
CA GLY A 135 -26.96 19.75 -2.96
C GLY A 135 -27.94 20.02 -1.81
N MET A 136 -27.46 20.71 -0.78
CA MET A 136 -28.32 21.46 0.11
C MET A 136 -28.90 22.64 -0.68
N GLN A 137 -30.01 22.39 -1.37
CA GLN A 137 -30.91 23.45 -1.80
C GLN A 137 -31.54 24.04 -0.54
N HIS A 138 -31.01 25.18 -0.11
CA HIS A 138 -31.77 26.15 0.65
C HIS A 138 -32.93 26.62 -0.24
N ALA A 139 -34.12 26.09 0.00
CA ALA A 139 -35.38 26.70 -0.42
C ALA A 139 -36.04 27.30 0.82
N GLN A 140 -36.41 28.56 0.64
CA GLN A 140 -37.02 29.49 1.58
C GLN A 140 -38.40 29.04 2.05
#